data_AF-A0A2G9YMF8-F1
#
_entry.id   AF-A0A2G9YMF8-F1
#
_cell.length_a   1.000
_cell.length_b   1.000
_cell.length_c   1.000
_cell.angle_alpha   90.00
_cell.angle_beta   90.00
_cell.angle_gamma   90.00
#
_symmetry.space_group_name_H-M   'P 1'
#
loop_
_entity.id
_entity.type
_entity.pdbx_description
1 polymer ?
#
loop_
_entity_poly.entity_id
_entity_poly.type
_entity_poly.pdbx_seq_one_letter_code
_entity_poly.pdbx_strand_id
1 'polypeptide(L)'
;MIMNWDSATETKFRLFISKIPVFHRHITEEAVVKKAAENAGARGSVLVEEQDVLCAFFSDVPSPFYSMMCRLLEQTGFDYKKYGFPKNVNK
;
A
#
# COMPACT_ATOMS: atom_id res chain seq x y z
N MET A 1 -11.12 -2.36 -15.34
CA MET A 1 -10.95 -3.80 -15.07
C MET A 1 -10.45 -3.94 -13.65
N ILE A 2 -10.97 -4.89 -12.88
CA ILE A 2 -10.42 -5.23 -11.55
C ILE A 2 -9.20 -6.09 -11.80
N MET A 3 -8.03 -5.65 -11.32
CA MET A 3 -6.78 -6.41 -11.45
C MET A 3 -6.74 -7.47 -10.36
N ASN A 4 -6.22 -8.66 -10.68
CA ASN A 4 -6.05 -9.74 -9.72
C ASN A 4 -4.92 -9.42 -8.74
N TRP A 5 -5.01 -9.95 -7.52
CA TRP A 5 -4.02 -9.76 -6.46
C TRP A 5 -3.34 -11.07 -6.14
N ASP A 6 -2.05 -11.00 -5.78
CA ASP A 6 -1.44 -12.05 -4.99
C ASP A 6 -2.20 -12.22 -3.67
N SER A 7 -2.55 -13.46 -3.31
CA SER A 7 -3.44 -13.76 -2.17
C SER A 7 -2.86 -13.35 -0.82
N ALA A 8 -1.53 -13.47 -0.66
CA ALA A 8 -0.84 -13.02 0.53
C ALA A 8 -0.90 -11.49 0.64
N THR A 9 -0.65 -10.79 -0.47
CA THR A 9 -0.74 -9.33 -0.57
C THR A 9 -2.14 -8.82 -0.26
N GLU A 10 -3.17 -9.44 -0.83
CA GLU A 10 -4.57 -9.07 -0.58
C GLU A 10 -4.95 -9.25 0.89
N THR A 11 -4.51 -10.34 1.52
CA THR A 11 -4.74 -10.62 2.94
C THR A 11 -4.12 -9.54 3.83
N LYS A 12 -2.86 -9.17 3.59
CA LYS A 12 -2.18 -8.11 4.33
C LYS A 12 -2.88 -6.76 4.13
N PHE A 13 -3.30 -6.46 2.89
CA PHE A 13 -4.00 -5.23 2.57
C PHE A 13 -5.34 -5.11 3.31
N ARG A 14 -6.17 -6.17 3.30
CA ARG A 14 -7.45 -6.18 4.03
C ARG A 14 -7.25 -5.96 5.54
N LEU A 15 -6.23 -6.57 6.13
CA LEU A 15 -5.87 -6.36 7.54
C LEU A 15 -5.37 -4.93 7.80
N PHE A 16 -4.63 -4.34 6.86
CA PHE A 16 -4.20 -2.94 6.95
C PHE A 16 -5.41 -2.01 6.96
N ILE A 17 -6.32 -2.16 6.00
CA ILE A 17 -7.53 -1.34 5.88
C ILE A 17 -8.42 -1.47 7.12
N SER A 18 -8.52 -2.65 7.73
CA SER A 18 -9.31 -2.82 8.97
C SER A 18 -8.76 -2.03 10.16
N LYS A 19 -7.46 -1.69 10.16
CA LYS A 19 -6.81 -0.88 11.20
C LYS A 19 -6.89 0.63 10.95
N ILE A 20 -7.32 1.05 9.75
CA ILE A 20 -7.55 2.46 9.44
C ILE A 20 -8.81 2.96 10.17
N PRO A 21 -8.78 4.18 10.77
CA PRO A 21 -9.96 4.81 11.35
C PRO A 21 -11.13 4.83 10.37
N VAL A 22 -12.33 4.54 10.86
CA VAL A 22 -13.53 4.33 10.03
C VAL A 22 -13.76 5.46 9.01
N PHE A 23 -13.57 6.72 9.42
CA PHE A 23 -13.75 7.89 8.56
C PHE A 23 -12.78 7.97 7.37
N HIS A 24 -11.60 7.35 7.46
CA HIS A 24 -10.61 7.34 6.39
C HIS A 24 -10.61 6.04 5.58
N ARG A 25 -11.17 4.96 6.15
CA ARG A 25 -11.01 3.59 5.66
C ARG A 25 -11.39 3.43 4.19
N HIS A 26 -12.59 3.85 3.82
CA HIS A 26 -13.11 3.67 2.47
C HIS A 26 -12.29 4.46 1.44
N ILE A 27 -11.98 5.72 1.75
CA ILE A 27 -11.18 6.59 0.86
C ILE A 27 -9.76 6.01 0.69
N THR A 28 -9.14 5.52 1.77
CA THR A 28 -7.82 4.86 1.71
C THR A 28 -7.88 3.59 0.86
N GLU A 29 -8.91 2.76 1.05
CA GLU A 29 -9.07 1.52 0.28
C GLU A 29 -9.19 1.79 -1.22
N GLU A 30 -10.09 2.69 -1.62
CA GLU A 30 -10.29 3.02 -3.03
C GLU A 30 -9.03 3.61 -3.68
N ALA A 31 -8.36 4.55 -3.00
CA ALA A 31 -7.15 5.17 -3.49
C ALA A 31 -6.02 4.15 -3.71
N VAL A 32 -5.81 3.27 -2.72
CA VAL A 32 -4.73 2.27 -2.77
C VAL A 32 -5.04 1.17 -3.77
N VAL A 33 -6.29 0.68 -3.87
CA VAL A 33 -6.67 -0.34 -4.85
C VAL A 33 -6.42 0.16 -6.27
N LYS A 34 -6.86 1.39 -6.56
CA LYS A 34 -6.64 2.01 -7.86
C LYS A 34 -5.15 2.15 -8.14
N LYS A 35 -4.40 2.74 -7.20
CA LYS A 35 -2.98 3.04 -7.41
C LYS A 35 -2.10 1.79 -7.49
N ALA A 36 -2.41 0.75 -6.72
CA ALA A 36 -1.69 -0.52 -6.77
C ALA A 36 -1.89 -1.22 -8.13
N ALA A 37 -3.09 -1.18 -8.69
CA ALA A 37 -3.34 -1.70 -10.04
C ALA A 37 -2.57 -0.91 -11.12
N GLU A 38 -2.51 0.42 -11.01
CA GLU A 38 -1.68 1.25 -11.90
C GLU A 38 -0.19 0.89 -11.79
N ASN A 39 0.32 0.72 -10.57
CA ASN A 39 1.71 0.37 -10.31
C ASN A 39 2.06 -1.01 -10.89
N ALA A 40 1.19 -2.01 -10.70
CA ALA A 40 1.37 -3.35 -11.23
C ALA A 40 1.36 -3.35 -12.77
N GLY A 41 0.44 -2.61 -13.39
CA GLY A 41 0.40 -2.43 -14.84
C GLY A 41 1.65 -1.73 -15.39
N ALA A 42 2.13 -0.67 -14.72
CA ALA A 42 3.35 0.03 -15.10
C ALA A 42 4.61 -0.85 -15.02
N ARG A 43 4.60 -1.84 -14.12
CA ARG A 43 5.63 -2.88 -13.99
C ARG A 43 5.50 -4.00 -15.04
N GLY A 44 4.45 -4.00 -15.85
CA GLY A 44 4.16 -5.06 -16.83
C GLY A 44 3.59 -6.34 -16.19
N SER A 45 3.09 -6.26 -14.96
CA SER A 45 2.46 -7.40 -14.26
C SER A 45 0.97 -7.48 -14.55
N VAL A 46 0.41 -8.69 -14.44
CA VAL A 46 -1.04 -8.95 -14.44
C VAL A 46 -1.60 -9.16 -13.03
N LEU A 47 -0.72 -9.20 -12.02
CA LEU A 47 -1.03 -9.36 -10.61
C LEU A 47 -0.51 -8.17 -9.81
N VAL A 48 -1.34 -7.66 -8.91
CA VAL A 48 -0.93 -6.74 -7.85
C VAL A 48 -0.15 -7.51 -6.80
N GLU A 49 1.08 -7.08 -6.56
CA GLU A 49 1.97 -7.64 -5.55
C GLU A 49 2.30 -6.60 -4.49
N GLU A 50 2.93 -7.04 -3.40
CA GLU A 50 3.24 -6.24 -2.22
C GLU A 50 3.90 -4.89 -2.53
N GLN A 51 4.85 -4.86 -3.47
CA GLN A 51 5.55 -3.63 -3.87
C GLN A 51 4.63 -2.56 -4.48
N ASP A 52 3.58 -3.00 -5.19
CA ASP A 52 2.64 -2.12 -5.87
C ASP A 52 1.75 -1.41 -4.85
N VAL A 53 1.35 -2.13 -3.80
CA VAL A 53 0.59 -1.62 -2.65
C VAL A 53 1.43 -0.68 -1.80
N LEU A 54 2.69 -1.05 -1.51
CA LEU A 54 3.60 -0.19 -0.77
C LEU A 54 3.88 1.12 -1.51
N CYS A 55 4.11 1.05 -2.82
CA CYS A 55 4.26 2.24 -3.65
C CYS A 55 3.01 3.12 -3.60
N ALA A 56 1.81 2.52 -3.63
CA ALA A 56 0.56 3.26 -3.49
C ALA A 56 0.45 3.98 -2.13
N PHE A 57 0.74 3.29 -1.03
CA PHE A 57 0.69 3.88 0.32
C PHE A 57 1.62 5.08 0.52
N PHE A 58 2.75 5.15 -0.19
CA PHE A 58 3.71 6.24 -0.07
C PHE A 58 3.68 7.25 -1.23
N SER A 59 2.70 7.14 -2.14
CA SER A 59 2.61 8.03 -3.32
C SER A 59 1.98 9.38 -2.99
N ASP A 60 0.83 9.37 -2.31
CA ASP A 60 0.03 10.57 -2.03
C ASP A 60 -0.07 10.90 -0.54
N VAL A 61 0.53 10.08 0.33
CA VAL A 61 0.52 10.31 1.78
C VAL A 61 1.57 11.35 2.15
N PRO A 62 1.22 12.42 2.90
CA PRO A 62 2.20 13.38 3.38
C PRO A 62 3.23 12.74 4.32
N SER A 63 4.49 13.13 4.19
CA SER A 63 5.60 12.57 4.98
C SER A 63 5.43 12.60 6.51
N PRO A 64 4.71 13.55 7.14
CA PRO A 64 4.43 13.49 8.58
C PRO A 64 3.70 12.22 9.03
N PHE A 65 2.97 11.55 8.13
CA PHE A 65 2.24 10.32 8.44
C PHE A 65 3.07 9.04 8.23
N TYR A 66 4.29 9.14 7.69
CA TYR A 66 5.09 7.95 7.36
C TYR A 66 5.40 7.07 8.57
N SER A 67 5.69 7.67 9.74
CA SER A 67 5.96 6.90 10.96
C SER A 67 4.76 6.05 11.39
N MET A 68 3.54 6.60 11.28
CA MET A 68 2.29 5.89 11.55
C MET A 68 2.06 4.78 10.50
N MET A 69 2.27 5.09 9.22
CA MET A 69 2.14 4.12 8.12
C MET A 69 3.08 2.93 8.31
N CYS A 70 4.36 3.17 8.59
CA CYS A 70 5.34 2.11 8.84
C CYS A 70 4.91 1.19 9.99
N ARG A 71 4.41 1.74 11.10
CA ARG A 71 3.91 0.94 12.23
C ARG A 71 2.73 0.04 11.81
N LEU A 72 1.79 0.56 11.01
CA LEU A 72 0.67 -0.23 10.51
C LEU A 72 1.12 -1.32 9.55
N LEU A 73 2.08 -1.02 8.66
CA LEU A 73 2.69 -1.99 7.74
C LEU A 73 3.39 -3.13 8.50
N GLU A 74 4.17 -2.82 9.54
CA GLU A 74 4.80 -3.83 10.41
C GLU A 74 3.76 -4.70 11.11
N GLN A 75 2.69 -4.11 11.65
CA GLN A 75 1.59 -4.85 12.30
C GLN A 75 0.77 -5.72 11.37
N THR A 76 0.84 -5.49 10.05
CA THR A 76 0.04 -6.18 9.04
C THR A 76 0.88 -7.11 8.16
N GLY A 77 2.17 -7.23 8.46
CA GLY A 77 3.09 -8.16 7.82
C GLY A 77 3.66 -7.69 6.48
N PHE A 78 3.54 -6.40 6.15
CA PHE A 78 4.17 -5.83 4.96
C PHE A 78 5.68 -5.63 5.17
N ASP A 79 6.50 -6.15 4.26
CA ASP A 79 7.95 -5.93 4.30
C ASP A 79 8.35 -4.68 3.51
N TYR A 80 7.97 -3.52 4.03
CA TYR A 80 8.22 -2.24 3.35
C TYR A 80 9.72 -1.89 3.23
N LYS A 81 10.56 -2.45 4.12
CA LYS A 81 12.03 -2.27 4.13
C LYS A 81 12.68 -2.99 2.95
N LYS A 82 12.22 -4.20 2.61
CA LYS A 82 12.68 -4.95 1.41
C LYS A 82 12.56 -4.14 0.13
N TYR A 83 11.58 -3.25 0.02
CA TYR A 83 11.34 -2.41 -1.16
C TYR A 83 11.83 -0.97 -1.02
N GLY A 84 12.58 -0.66 0.06
CA GLY A 84 13.20 0.65 0.25
C GLY A 84 12.25 1.78 0.65
N PHE A 85 11.13 1.46 1.31
CA PHE A 85 10.21 2.47 1.82
C PHE A 85 10.47 2.84 3.30
N PRO A 86 10.01 4.02 3.75
CA PRO A 86 9.67 5.16 2.89
C PRO A 86 10.92 5.61 2.14
N LYS A 87 10.79 5.94 0.85
CA LYS A 87 11.91 6.53 0.12
C LYS A 87 12.24 7.86 0.80
N ASN A 88 13.51 8.09 1.14
CA ASN A 88 13.94 9.34 1.77
C ASN A 88 13.48 10.51 0.89
N VAL A 89 12.42 11.19 1.33
CA VAL A 89 12.04 12.49 0.80
C VAL A 89 13.00 13.46 1.47
N ASN A 90 14.24 13.52 0.98
CA ASN A 90 15.12 14.63 1.32
C ASN A 90 14.38 15.89 0.86
N LYS A 91 13.84 16.63 1.83
CA LYS A 91 13.52 18.04 1.67
C LYS A 91 14.82 18.83 1.79
#